data_AF-A0A4Q3AG91-F1
#
_entry.id   AF-A0A4Q3AG91-F1
#
_cell.length_a   1.000
_cell.length_b   1.000
_cell.length_c   1.000
_cell.angle_alpha   90.00
_cell.angle_beta   90.00
_cell.angle_gamma   90.00
#
_symmetry.space_group_name_H-M   'P 1'
#
loop_
_entity.id
_entity.type
_entity.pdbx_description
1 polymer ?
#
loop_
_entity_poly.entity_id
_entity_poly.type
_entity_poly.pdbx_seq_one_letter_code
_entity_poly.pdbx_strand_id
1 'polypeptide(L)'
;MNAFTNLKIAYKVAALMLLLGAVTLGLVLNGVSSIRSVDRNYSQLTEVTLPNNVELARSYQGTIDMALAGYQVMAYPGASAQGKEAASREREVYEATQKRLREMMKAEPATAPTIEAILKDVDSLHGLVSQAITFGQTDQNEEARLKMGEADAVSLKI
;
A
#
# COMPACT_ATOMS: atom_id res chain seq x y z
N MET A 1 -63.84 -7.37 -9.29
CA MET A 1 -62.84 -8.46 -9.29
C MET A 1 -63.44 -9.68 -9.97
N ASN A 2 -63.26 -9.85 -11.29
CA ASN A 2 -63.68 -11.07 -12.02
C ASN A 2 -62.81 -11.34 -13.27
N ALA A 3 -61.58 -10.82 -13.31
CA ALA A 3 -60.68 -11.02 -14.47
C ALA A 3 -60.07 -12.42 -14.51
N PHE A 4 -60.06 -13.16 -13.39
CA PHE A 4 -59.44 -14.48 -13.27
C PHE A 4 -60.45 -15.63 -13.16
N THR A 5 -61.75 -15.39 -13.23
CA THR A 5 -62.75 -16.42 -12.92
C THR A 5 -62.96 -17.41 -14.08
N ASN A 6 -62.72 -16.99 -15.33
CA ASN A 6 -62.94 -17.78 -16.55
C ASN A 6 -61.66 -18.22 -17.29
N LEU A 7 -60.48 -18.01 -16.70
CA LEU A 7 -59.21 -18.43 -17.32
C LEU A 7 -58.88 -19.87 -16.93
N LYS A 8 -58.56 -20.72 -17.93
CA LYS A 8 -58.01 -22.08 -17.69
C LYS A 8 -56.82 -21.97 -16.73
N ILE A 9 -56.74 -22.87 -15.76
CA ILE A 9 -55.74 -22.88 -14.67
C ILE A 9 -54.31 -22.64 -15.19
N ALA A 10 -53.97 -23.20 -16.35
CA ALA A 10 -52.70 -23.00 -17.03
C ALA A 10 -52.31 -21.52 -17.23
N TYR A 11 -53.26 -20.65 -17.62
CA TYR A 11 -52.96 -19.22 -17.82
C TYR A 11 -52.73 -18.48 -16.50
N LYS A 12 -53.35 -18.91 -15.39
CA LYS A 12 -53.09 -18.33 -14.07
C LYS A 12 -51.67 -18.66 -13.58
N VAL A 13 -51.24 -19.91 -13.79
CA VAL A 13 -49.88 -20.35 -13.46
C VAL A 13 -48.85 -19.65 -14.34
N ALA A 14 -49.11 -19.55 -15.65
CA ALA A 14 -48.24 -18.81 -16.57
C ALA A 14 -48.12 -17.32 -16.19
N ALA A 15 -49.21 -16.66 -15.80
CA ALA A 15 -49.18 -15.27 -15.35
C ALA A 15 -48.37 -15.07 -14.07
N LEU A 16 -48.46 -15.99 -13.10
CA LEU A 16 -47.65 -15.96 -11.88
C LEU A 16 -46.16 -16.17 -12.18
N MET A 17 -45.82 -17.09 -13.09
CA MET A 17 -44.43 -17.29 -13.51
C MET A 17 -43.86 -16.10 -14.27
N LEU A 18 -44.68 -15.43 -15.09
CA LEU A 18 -44.28 -14.20 -15.79
C LEU A 18 -44.03 -13.04 -14.80
N LEU A 19 -44.89 -12.87 -13.80
CA LEU A 19 -44.70 -11.88 -12.74
C LEU A 19 -43.44 -12.16 -11.93
N LEU A 20 -43.18 -13.41 -11.58
CA LEU A 20 -41.96 -13.80 -10.87
C LEU A 20 -40.72 -13.48 -11.71
N GLY A 21 -40.74 -13.80 -13.01
CA GLY A 21 -39.67 -13.47 -13.95
C GLY A 21 -39.45 -11.96 -14.10
N ALA A 22 -40.51 -11.17 -14.11
CA ALA A 22 -40.40 -9.71 -14.17
C ALA A 22 -39.78 -9.12 -12.89
N VAL A 23 -40.13 -9.66 -11.73
CA VAL A 23 -39.55 -9.23 -10.44
C VAL A 23 -38.07 -9.61 -10.35
N THR A 24 -37.68 -10.81 -10.77
CA THR A 24 -36.27 -11.23 -10.78
C THR A 24 -35.44 -10.41 -11.77
N LEU A 25 -35.97 -10.09 -12.95
CA LEU A 25 -35.35 -9.15 -13.89
C LEU A 25 -35.17 -7.75 -13.29
N GLY A 26 -36.18 -7.24 -12.60
CA GLY A 26 -36.10 -5.95 -11.90
C GLY A 26 -34.99 -5.91 -10.84
N LEU A 27 -34.84 -7.00 -10.08
CA LEU A 27 -33.77 -7.17 -9.09
C LEU A 27 -32.39 -7.23 -9.76
N VAL A 28 -32.24 -7.98 -10.85
CA VAL A 28 -30.98 -8.08 -11.59
C VAL A 28 -30.57 -6.73 -12.17
N LEU A 29 -31.50 -5.98 -12.77
CA LEU A 29 -31.20 -4.66 -13.33
C LEU A 29 -30.76 -3.66 -12.25
N ASN A 30 -31.41 -3.66 -11.08
CA ASN A 30 -31.00 -2.83 -9.94
C ASN A 30 -29.67 -3.30 -9.32
N GLY A 31 -29.43 -4.61 -9.30
CA GLY A 31 -28.15 -5.18 -8.86
C GLY A 31 -27.01 -4.75 -9.78
N VAL A 32 -27.20 -4.82 -11.10
CA VAL A 32 -26.21 -4.40 -12.10
C VAL A 32 -25.93 -2.91 -12.02
N SER A 33 -26.95 -2.06 -11.82
CA SER A 33 -26.73 -0.61 -11.67
C SER A 33 -25.97 -0.27 -10.40
N SER A 34 -26.27 -0.95 -9.29
CA SER A 34 -25.58 -0.77 -8.01
C SER A 34 -24.13 -1.26 -8.07
N ILE A 35 -23.87 -2.41 -8.70
CA ILE A 35 -22.50 -2.90 -8.89
C ILE A 35 -21.69 -1.94 -9.77
N ARG A 36 -22.29 -1.41 -10.85
CA ARG A 36 -21.63 -0.42 -11.72
C ARG A 36 -21.35 0.91 -11.01
N SER A 37 -22.19 1.34 -10.07
CA SER A 37 -21.93 2.56 -9.31
C SER A 37 -20.81 2.35 -8.29
N VAL A 38 -20.78 1.18 -7.64
CA VAL A 38 -19.68 0.79 -6.75
C VAL A 38 -18.37 0.73 -7.51
N ASP A 39 -18.33 0.05 -8.66
CA ASP A 39 -17.14 -0.05 -9.52
C ASP A 39 -16.63 1.33 -9.93
N ARG A 40 -17.52 2.22 -10.40
CA ARG A 40 -17.16 3.59 -10.77
C ARG A 40 -16.62 4.42 -9.60
N ASN A 41 -17.22 4.28 -8.41
CA ASN A 41 -16.75 4.98 -7.22
C ASN A 41 -15.40 4.46 -6.74
N TYR A 42 -15.16 3.15 -6.85
CA TYR A 42 -13.87 2.55 -6.54
C TYR A 42 -12.81 2.99 -7.55
N SER A 43 -13.08 2.91 -8.86
CA SER A 43 -12.17 3.44 -9.89
C SER A 43 -11.87 4.92 -9.67
N GLN A 44 -12.85 5.74 -9.32
CA GLN A 44 -12.60 7.15 -9.01
C GLN A 44 -11.67 7.31 -7.79
N LEU A 45 -11.87 6.52 -6.74
CA LEU A 45 -11.03 6.59 -5.55
C LEU A 45 -9.60 6.10 -5.84
N THR A 46 -9.43 5.01 -6.57
CA THR A 46 -8.13 4.38 -6.84
C THR A 46 -7.39 4.97 -8.02
N GLU A 47 -8.06 5.55 -9.02
CA GLU A 47 -7.42 6.09 -10.23
C GLU A 47 -7.32 7.61 -10.20
N VAL A 48 -8.21 8.30 -9.47
CA VAL A 48 -8.28 9.77 -9.48
C VAL A 48 -7.91 10.38 -8.14
N THR A 49 -8.42 9.84 -7.03
CA THR A 49 -8.26 10.50 -5.72
C THR A 49 -7.00 10.05 -4.97
N LEU A 50 -6.63 8.77 -5.04
CA LEU A 50 -5.54 8.19 -4.24
C LEU A 50 -4.66 7.20 -5.04
N PRO A 51 -4.29 7.50 -6.31
CA PRO A 51 -3.61 6.52 -7.17
C PRO A 51 -2.27 6.03 -6.60
N ASN A 52 -1.59 6.86 -5.81
CA ASN A 52 -0.28 6.55 -5.26
C ASN A 52 -0.24 6.39 -3.74
N ASN A 53 -1.37 6.38 -3.03
CA ASN A 53 -1.37 6.24 -1.57
C ASN A 53 -0.83 4.88 -1.11
N VAL A 54 -1.08 3.82 -1.88
CA VAL A 54 -0.52 2.50 -1.58
C VAL A 54 0.99 2.52 -1.73
N GLU A 55 1.53 3.18 -2.76
CA GLU A 55 2.97 3.31 -2.95
C GLU A 55 3.62 4.23 -1.92
N LEU A 56 2.91 5.27 -1.45
CA LEU A 56 3.35 6.09 -0.32
C LEU A 56 3.43 5.27 0.98
N ALA A 57 2.39 4.51 1.30
CA ALA A 57 2.37 3.64 2.47
C ALA A 57 3.47 2.56 2.39
N ARG A 58 3.71 1.98 1.22
CA ARG A 58 4.82 1.04 0.98
C ARG A 58 6.19 1.71 1.14
N SER A 59 6.32 2.97 0.73
CA SER A 59 7.54 3.75 0.90
C SER A 59 7.80 4.04 2.37
N TYR A 60 6.76 4.38 3.14
CA TYR A 60 6.85 4.53 4.60
C TYR A 60 7.20 3.22 5.30
N GLN A 61 6.61 2.09 4.91
CA GLN A 61 7.02 0.80 5.45
C GLN A 61 8.50 0.51 5.14
N GLY A 62 8.98 0.91 3.98
CA GLY A 62 10.39 0.81 3.62
C GLY A 62 11.31 1.59 4.57
N THR A 63 10.90 2.75 5.08
CA THR A 63 11.72 3.51 6.05
C THR A 63 11.83 2.81 7.40
N ILE A 64 10.75 2.18 7.85
CA ILE A 64 10.75 1.34 9.05
C ILE A 64 11.66 0.13 8.85
N ASP A 65 11.57 -0.54 7.71
CA ASP A 65 12.39 -1.73 7.40
C ASP A 65 13.88 -1.39 7.31
N MET A 66 14.26 -0.20 6.80
CA MET A 66 15.64 0.30 6.83
C MET A 66 16.14 0.47 8.27
N ALA A 67 15.38 1.16 9.12
CA ALA A 67 15.77 1.35 10.52
C ALA A 67 15.89 0.00 11.26
N LEU A 68 14.96 -0.92 11.03
CA LEU A 68 14.99 -2.26 11.60
C LEU A 68 16.25 -3.04 11.18
N ALA A 69 16.66 -2.94 9.92
CA ALA A 69 17.89 -3.56 9.45
C ALA A 69 19.13 -3.03 10.20
N GLY A 70 19.19 -1.73 10.48
CA GLY A 70 20.24 -1.14 11.33
C GLY A 70 20.28 -1.73 12.74
N TYR A 71 19.10 -1.91 13.36
CA TYR A 71 18.99 -2.59 14.66
C TYR A 71 19.41 -4.06 14.63
N GLN A 72 19.05 -4.77 13.57
CA GLN A 72 19.40 -6.19 13.40
C GLN A 72 20.91 -6.39 13.31
N VAL A 73 21.65 -5.52 12.62
CA VAL A 73 23.11 -5.63 12.50
C VAL A 73 23.80 -5.49 13.86
N MET A 74 23.27 -4.69 14.79
CA MET A 74 23.79 -4.60 16.17
C MET A 74 23.44 -5.80 17.05
N ALA A 75 22.39 -6.54 16.71
CA ALA A 75 21.94 -7.71 17.49
C ALA A 75 22.74 -8.98 17.15
N TYR A 76 23.33 -9.04 15.96
CA TYR A 76 24.15 -10.16 15.51
C TYR A 76 25.64 -9.85 15.65
N PRO A 77 26.50 -10.85 15.87
CA PRO A 77 27.95 -10.65 15.86
C PRO A 77 28.44 -10.04 14.54
N GLY A 78 29.46 -9.20 14.63
CA GLY A 78 30.17 -8.62 13.50
C GLY A 78 30.57 -9.69 12.48
N ALA A 79 30.43 -9.35 11.20
CA ALA A 79 30.68 -10.24 10.06
C ALA A 79 29.84 -11.55 9.97
N SER A 80 28.84 -11.76 10.82
CA SER A 80 27.90 -12.87 10.70
C SER A 80 27.11 -12.85 9.38
N ALA A 81 26.63 -14.01 8.94
CA ALA A 81 25.80 -14.10 7.74
C ALA A 81 24.50 -13.28 7.90
N GLN A 82 23.92 -13.30 9.08
CA GLN A 82 22.71 -12.57 9.44
C GLN A 82 22.93 -11.05 9.40
N GLY A 83 24.06 -10.55 9.92
CA GLY A 83 24.41 -9.13 9.83
C GLY A 83 24.67 -8.66 8.39
N LYS A 84 25.25 -9.52 7.54
CA LYS A 84 25.42 -9.23 6.11
C LYS A 84 24.08 -9.22 5.37
N GLU A 85 23.18 -10.14 5.70
CA GLU A 85 21.83 -10.19 5.12
C GLU A 85 21.02 -8.94 5.51
N ALA A 86 21.05 -8.53 6.78
CA ALA A 86 20.40 -7.30 7.22
C ALA A 86 20.95 -6.07 6.48
N ALA A 87 22.27 -6.00 6.27
CA ALA A 87 22.89 -4.93 5.48
C ALA A 87 22.50 -4.94 3.99
N SER A 88 22.31 -6.12 3.39
CA SER A 88 21.80 -6.22 2.01
C SER A 88 20.33 -5.78 1.93
N ARG A 89 19.52 -6.24 2.89
CA ARG A 89 18.09 -5.93 2.98
C ARG A 89 17.86 -4.42 3.09
N GLU A 90 18.66 -3.72 3.87
CA GLU A 90 18.60 -2.26 3.99
C GLU A 90 18.75 -1.57 2.63
N ARG A 91 19.78 -1.95 1.85
CA ARG A 91 20.04 -1.37 0.52
C ARG A 91 18.92 -1.67 -0.47
N GLU A 92 18.45 -2.91 -0.49
CA GLU A 92 17.35 -3.34 -1.36
C GLU A 92 16.07 -2.55 -1.07
N VAL A 93 15.75 -2.36 0.21
CA VAL A 93 14.58 -1.58 0.64
C VAL A 93 14.74 -0.10 0.32
N TYR A 94 15.93 0.47 0.51
CA TYR A 94 16.25 1.85 0.13
C TYR A 94 16.04 2.07 -1.38
N GLU A 95 16.63 1.23 -2.22
CA GLU A 95 16.50 1.34 -3.68
C GLU A 95 15.04 1.21 -4.13
N ALA A 96 14.30 0.27 -3.55
CA ALA A 96 12.89 0.07 -3.84
C ALA A 96 12.03 1.29 -3.41
N THR A 97 12.32 1.86 -2.23
CA THR A 97 11.64 3.06 -1.71
C THR A 97 11.92 4.27 -2.58
N GLN A 98 13.18 4.52 -2.94
CA GLN A 98 13.55 5.60 -3.86
C GLN A 98 12.85 5.46 -5.22
N LYS A 99 12.81 4.24 -5.76
CA LYS A 99 12.17 3.99 -7.05
C LYS A 99 10.69 4.35 -7.00
N ARG A 100 9.96 3.87 -5.98
CA ARG A 100 8.52 4.17 -5.79
C ARG A 100 8.27 5.67 -5.70
N LEU A 101 8.99 6.38 -4.84
CA LEU A 101 8.83 7.82 -4.67
C LEU A 101 9.12 8.59 -5.96
N ARG A 102 10.16 8.22 -6.72
CA ARG A 102 10.44 8.84 -8.03
C ARG A 102 9.38 8.53 -9.08
N GLU A 103 8.80 7.33 -9.07
CA GLU A 103 7.68 6.98 -9.95
C GLU A 103 6.42 7.80 -9.59
N MET A 104 6.16 7.99 -8.30
CA MET A 104 5.08 8.87 -7.83
C MET A 104 5.29 10.33 -8.26
N MET A 105 6.51 10.87 -8.17
CA MET A 105 6.82 12.22 -8.67
C MET A 105 6.52 12.38 -10.17
N LYS A 106 6.78 11.34 -10.96
CA LYS A 106 6.49 11.35 -12.42
C LYS A 106 5.00 11.26 -12.69
N ALA A 107 4.27 10.47 -11.90
CA ALA A 107 2.83 10.30 -12.03
C ALA A 107 2.06 11.55 -11.57
N GLU A 108 2.53 12.24 -10.53
CA GLU A 108 1.88 13.41 -9.94
C GLU A 108 2.85 14.59 -9.77
N PRO A 109 3.10 15.37 -10.84
CA PRO A 109 4.01 16.53 -10.77
C PRO A 109 3.60 17.58 -9.73
N ALA A 110 2.31 17.66 -9.38
CA ALA A 110 1.79 18.59 -8.39
C ALA A 110 2.28 18.27 -6.96
N THR A 111 2.52 17.00 -6.64
CA THR A 111 3.02 16.55 -5.32
C THR A 111 4.53 16.33 -5.32
N ALA A 112 5.19 16.51 -6.48
CA ALA A 112 6.62 16.29 -6.64
C ALA A 112 7.50 17.07 -5.64
N PRO A 113 7.26 18.35 -5.30
CA PRO A 113 8.07 19.06 -4.30
C PRO A 113 7.98 18.43 -2.91
N THR A 114 6.79 17.94 -2.52
CA THR A 114 6.59 17.24 -1.25
C THR A 114 7.31 15.89 -1.24
N ILE A 115 7.19 15.13 -2.33
CA ILE A 115 7.89 13.84 -2.46
C ILE A 115 9.40 14.03 -2.52
N GLU A 116 9.90 15.12 -3.10
CA GLU A 116 11.33 15.45 -3.12
C GLU A 116 11.87 15.72 -1.70
N ALA A 117 11.09 16.35 -0.83
CA ALA A 117 11.45 16.50 0.58
C ALA A 117 11.54 15.13 1.27
N ILE A 118 10.55 14.25 1.05
CA ILE A 118 10.56 12.88 1.58
C ILE A 118 11.78 12.10 1.08
N LEU A 119 12.14 12.22 -0.20
CA LEU A 119 13.33 11.58 -0.76
C LEU A 119 14.62 12.04 -0.04
N LYS A 120 14.74 13.33 0.27
CA LYS A 120 15.90 13.86 1.01
C LYS A 120 15.98 13.28 2.43
N ASP A 121 14.84 13.15 3.10
CA ASP A 121 14.79 12.54 4.43
C ASP A 121 15.10 11.04 4.39
N VAL A 122 14.62 10.32 3.36
CA VAL A 122 14.97 8.91 3.09
C VAL A 122 16.46 8.74 2.83
N ASP A 123 17.08 9.63 2.03
CA ASP A 123 18.52 9.60 1.76
C ASP A 123 19.33 9.85 3.02
N SER A 124 18.89 10.80 3.85
CA SER A 124 19.49 11.06 5.15
C SER A 124 19.38 9.84 6.09
N LEU A 125 18.21 9.19 6.12
CA LEU A 125 17.98 7.98 6.91
C LEU A 125 18.92 6.86 6.45
N HIS A 126 18.97 6.57 5.15
CA HIS A 126 19.87 5.58 4.56
C HIS A 126 21.33 5.86 4.92
N GLY A 127 21.77 7.12 4.83
CA GLY A 127 23.14 7.52 5.18
C GLY A 127 23.49 7.26 6.65
N LEU A 128 22.56 7.49 7.57
CA LEU A 128 22.74 7.24 9.00
C LEU A 128 22.70 5.75 9.33
N VAL A 129 21.73 5.03 8.79
CA VAL A 129 21.58 3.58 8.98
C VAL A 129 22.77 2.84 8.37
N SER A 130 23.26 3.24 7.19
CA SER A 130 24.46 2.65 6.57
C SER A 130 25.71 2.83 7.42
N GLN A 131 25.87 3.99 8.07
CA GLN A 131 26.95 4.21 9.02
C GLN A 131 26.80 3.30 10.24
N ALA A 132 25.58 3.20 10.81
CA ALA A 132 25.30 2.32 11.92
C ALA A 132 25.59 0.84 11.58
N ILE A 133 25.20 0.40 10.39
CA ILE A 133 25.49 -0.94 9.86
C ILE A 133 27.01 -1.16 9.76
N THR A 134 27.75 -0.17 9.26
CA THR A 134 29.21 -0.27 9.15
C THR A 134 29.85 -0.48 10.52
N PHE A 135 29.43 0.30 11.52
CA PHE A 135 29.91 0.14 12.89
C PHE A 135 29.49 -1.20 13.51
N GLY A 136 28.24 -1.63 13.33
CA GLY A 136 27.75 -2.92 13.84
C GLY A 136 28.44 -4.13 13.18
N GLN A 137 28.81 -4.03 11.91
CA GLN A 137 29.58 -5.09 11.23
C GLN A 137 30.99 -5.26 11.79
N THR A 138 31.53 -4.24 12.45
CA THR A 138 32.82 -4.25 13.12
C THR A 138 32.70 -4.35 14.65
N ASP A 139 31.54 -4.77 15.17
CA ASP A 139 31.22 -4.88 16.60
C ASP A 139 31.36 -3.57 17.39
N GLN A 140 31.35 -2.42 16.71
CA GLN A 140 31.35 -1.07 17.30
C GLN A 140 29.93 -0.65 17.67
N ASN A 141 29.31 -1.39 18.60
CA ASN A 141 27.88 -1.29 18.90
C ASN A 141 27.47 0.02 19.57
N GLU A 142 28.37 0.69 20.29
CA GLU A 142 28.06 1.99 20.90
C GLU A 142 28.01 3.10 19.84
N GLU A 143 28.96 3.10 18.90
CA GLU A 143 28.97 4.01 17.75
C GLU A 143 27.78 3.75 16.81
N ALA A 144 27.44 2.48 16.59
CA ALA A 144 26.25 2.09 15.86
C ALA A 144 24.97 2.60 16.52
N ARG A 145 24.85 2.47 17.85
CA ARG A 145 23.69 2.95 18.62
C ARG A 145 23.53 4.46 18.53
N LEU A 146 24.63 5.23 18.62
CA LEU A 146 24.58 6.68 18.46
C LEU A 146 24.04 7.08 17.08
N LYS A 147 24.49 6.39 16.02
CA LYS A 147 23.98 6.63 14.65
C LYS A 147 22.53 6.22 14.46
N MET A 148 22.09 5.13 15.08
CA MET A 148 20.67 4.77 15.08
C MET A 148 19.80 5.78 15.83
N GLY A 149 20.31 6.39 16.92
CA GLY A 149 19.61 7.48 17.60
C GLY A 149 19.44 8.73 16.72
N GLU A 150 20.44 9.06 15.90
CA GLU A 150 20.31 10.11 14.87
C GLU A 150 19.29 9.71 13.79
N ALA A 151 19.32 8.43 13.35
CA ALA A 151 18.40 7.89 12.35
C ALA A 151 16.94 7.92 12.79
N ASP A 152 16.66 7.59 14.06
CA ASP A 152 15.31 7.65 14.64
C ASP A 152 14.74 9.07 14.64
N ALA A 153 15.58 10.08 14.88
CA ALA A 153 15.14 11.47 14.84
C ALA A 153 14.77 11.94 13.43
N VAL A 154 15.35 11.32 12.39
CA VAL A 154 15.01 11.58 10.99
C VAL A 154 13.77 10.79 10.58
N SER A 155 13.65 9.53 10.98
CA SER A 155 12.51 8.68 10.62
C SER A 155 11.17 9.22 11.13
N LEU A 156 11.15 9.91 12.29
CA LEU A 156 9.97 10.59 12.84
C LEU A 156 9.46 11.76 11.99
N LYS A 157 10.24 12.24 11.02
CA LYS A 157 9.87 13.37 10.14
C LYS A 157 9.29 12.92 8.81
N ILE A 158 9.45 11.63 8.47
CA ILE A 158 8.99 11.00 7.23
C ILE A 158 7.56 10.48 7.42
#